data_AF-A0AAV8XRQ2-F1
#
_entry.id   AF-A0AAV8XRQ2-F1
#
_cell.length_a   1.000
_cell.length_b   1.000
_cell.length_c   1.000
_cell.angle_alpha   90.00
_cell.angle_beta   90.00
_cell.angle_gamma   90.00
#
_symmetry.space_group_name_H-M   'P 1'
#
loop_
_entity.id
_entity.type
_entity.pdbx_description
1 polymer ?
#
loop_
_entity_poly.entity_id
_entity_poly.type
_entity_poly.pdbx_seq_one_letter_code
_entity_poly.pdbx_strand_id
1 'polypeptide(L)'
;ALCDSQFNFLMALVGLRMRGALITTIYRKTLTVSSTVLNSRFSVGEIVNFMSTDTDRIVNSCPSFHALWSIPFQLSVTLYLLYSLVGISFIAGVIFSIILIPINKLIANKIGQLSTKLMEQKDSRVKLVTEVLRGIKAIKLYVWEQHFIRLITKIRDQELKYLKGRKYLDALCVYFWATTPVVISILTFGTYVLMGNKLTAATVFTGIALLNMLISPLNAFPWVLNGMAEAWVSIKRIQRLMNVSNLIFLFF
;
A
#
# COMPACT_ATOMS: atom_id res chain seq x y z
N ALA A 1 -4.52 -24.57 -1.41
CA ALA A 1 -3.95 -24.47 -0.06
C ALA A 1 -2.48 -24.92 -0.04
N LEU A 2 -2.17 -26.22 -0.20
CA LEU A 2 -0.79 -26.71 -0.12
C LEU A 2 0.19 -26.03 -1.09
N CYS A 3 -0.16 -25.90 -2.38
CA CYS A 3 0.69 -25.22 -3.37
C CYS A 3 0.92 -23.74 -3.04
N ASP A 4 -0.09 -23.06 -2.50
CA ASP A 4 0.01 -21.66 -2.09
C ASP A 4 0.93 -21.51 -0.88
N SER A 5 0.79 -22.38 0.12
CA SER A 5 1.71 -22.43 1.27
C SER A 5 3.15 -22.74 0.83
N GLN A 6 3.33 -23.67 -0.10
CA GLN A 6 4.64 -24.01 -0.65
C GLN A 6 5.25 -22.84 -1.44
N PHE A 7 4.44 -22.15 -2.25
CA PHE A 7 4.86 -20.95 -2.97
C PHE A 7 5.34 -19.88 -1.98
N ASN A 8 4.55 -19.57 -0.95
CA ASN A 8 4.91 -18.58 0.06
C ASN A 8 6.20 -18.95 0.81
N PHE A 9 6.39 -20.23 1.13
CA PHE A 9 7.62 -20.72 1.74
C PHE A 9 8.84 -20.53 0.82
N LEU A 10 8.74 -20.92 -0.46
CA LEU A 10 9.80 -20.75 -1.44
C LEU A 10 10.14 -19.26 -1.66
N MET A 11 9.12 -18.40 -1.73
CA MET A 11 9.31 -16.95 -1.84
C MET A 11 10.03 -16.38 -0.62
N ALA A 12 9.72 -16.85 0.60
CA ALA A 12 10.42 -16.44 1.80
C ALA A 12 11.91 -16.88 1.78
N LEU A 13 12.18 -18.10 1.31
CA LEU A 13 13.56 -18.61 1.18
C LEU A 13 14.37 -17.81 0.16
N VAL A 14 13.79 -17.52 -1.01
CA VAL A 14 14.41 -16.67 -2.03
C VAL A 14 14.67 -15.28 -1.45
N GLY A 15 13.68 -14.69 -0.77
CA GLY A 15 13.82 -13.38 -0.16
C GLY A 15 14.97 -13.31 0.86
N LEU A 16 15.11 -14.32 1.71
CA LEU A 16 16.20 -14.40 2.68
C LEU A 16 17.57 -14.48 1.99
N ARG A 17 17.69 -15.31 0.95
CA ARG A 17 18.93 -15.46 0.17
C ARG A 17 19.31 -14.17 -0.54
N MET A 18 18.34 -13.50 -1.19
CA MET A 18 18.56 -12.22 -1.84
C MET A 18 19.00 -11.14 -0.85
N ARG A 19 18.36 -11.07 0.33
CA ARG A 19 18.75 -10.12 1.38
C ARG A 19 20.23 -10.29 1.76
N GLY A 20 20.63 -11.52 2.05
CA GLY A 20 22.02 -11.84 2.38
C GLY A 20 23.00 -11.44 1.27
N ALA A 21 22.67 -11.77 0.02
CA ALA A 21 23.51 -11.43 -1.13
C ALA A 21 23.63 -9.91 -1.37
N LEU A 22 22.51 -9.17 -1.29
CA LEU A 22 22.48 -7.72 -1.48
C LEU A 22 23.29 -7.00 -0.40
N ILE A 23 23.03 -7.29 0.88
CA ILE A 23 23.76 -6.66 1.99
C ILE A 23 25.25 -6.96 1.88
N THR A 24 25.62 -8.22 1.63
CA THR A 24 27.03 -8.61 1.49
C THR A 24 27.70 -7.89 0.33
N THR A 25 27.02 -7.75 -0.81
CA THR A 25 27.55 -7.07 -2.00
C THR A 25 27.72 -5.57 -1.76
N ILE A 26 26.73 -4.91 -1.16
CA ILE A 26 26.78 -3.49 -0.79
C ILE A 26 27.92 -3.25 0.21
N TYR A 27 28.04 -4.10 1.22
CA TYR A 27 29.09 -4.03 2.22
C TYR A 27 30.48 -4.19 1.61
N ARG A 28 30.69 -5.23 0.78
CA ARG A 28 31.95 -5.42 0.05
C ARG A 28 32.28 -4.24 -0.85
N LYS A 29 31.30 -3.72 -1.60
CA LYS A 29 31.50 -2.55 -2.46
C LYS A 29 31.96 -1.35 -1.63
N THR A 30 31.31 -1.10 -0.51
CA THR A 30 31.66 -0.01 0.42
C THR A 30 33.10 -0.12 0.92
N LEU A 31 33.59 -1.33 1.21
CA LEU A 31 34.99 -1.56 1.62
C LEU A 31 36.01 -1.40 0.49
N THR A 32 35.61 -1.57 -0.77
CA THR A 32 36.52 -1.45 -1.93
C THR A 32 36.68 -0.03 -2.47
N VAL A 33 35.86 0.92 -2.02
CA VAL A 33 35.87 2.32 -2.51
C VAL A 33 36.62 3.19 -1.50
N SER A 34 37.41 4.16 -1.98
CA SER A 34 38.05 5.16 -1.11
C SER A 34 37.03 5.88 -0.24
N SER A 35 37.30 5.99 1.07
CA SER A 35 36.42 6.71 2.00
C SER A 35 36.18 8.17 1.58
N THR A 36 37.15 8.83 0.94
CA THR A 36 37.01 10.21 0.42
C THR A 36 36.03 10.29 -0.74
N VAL A 37 36.13 9.37 -1.70
CA VAL A 37 35.22 9.30 -2.86
C VAL A 37 33.81 8.86 -2.43
N LEU A 38 33.74 7.95 -1.45
CA LEU A 38 32.48 7.46 -0.92
C LEU A 38 31.72 8.56 -0.16
N ASN A 39 32.39 9.23 0.78
CA ASN A 39 31.78 10.28 1.61
C ASN A 39 31.47 11.56 0.83
N SER A 40 32.13 11.80 -0.31
CA SER A 40 31.78 12.93 -1.20
C SER A 40 30.52 12.68 -2.03
N ARG A 41 30.14 11.42 -2.26
CA ARG A 41 28.96 11.06 -3.08
C ARG A 41 27.76 10.57 -2.28
N PHE A 42 27.99 9.96 -1.12
CA PHE A 42 26.94 9.36 -0.30
C PHE A 42 27.19 9.64 1.17
N SER A 43 26.12 9.91 1.90
CA SER A 43 26.16 9.98 3.37
C SER A 43 26.20 8.57 3.99
N VAL A 44 26.77 8.46 5.19
CA VAL A 44 26.74 7.20 5.96
C VAL A 44 25.30 6.71 6.16
N GLY A 45 24.36 7.63 6.39
CA GLY A 45 22.93 7.31 6.52
C GLY A 45 22.32 6.71 5.24
N GLU A 46 22.71 7.19 4.05
CA GLU A 46 22.26 6.60 2.79
C GLU A 46 22.78 5.18 2.59
N ILE A 47 24.04 4.91 2.95
CA ILE A 47 24.62 3.56 2.87
C ILE A 47 23.89 2.60 3.82
N VAL A 48 23.58 3.04 5.04
CA VAL A 48 22.76 2.27 5.98
C VAL A 48 21.36 2.00 5.42
N ASN A 49 20.74 2.99 4.76
CA ASN A 49 19.45 2.81 4.10
C ASN A 49 19.52 1.80 2.94
N PHE A 50 20.63 1.76 2.20
CA PHE A 50 20.83 0.77 1.14
C PHE A 50 20.81 -0.67 1.69
N MET A 51 21.47 -0.91 2.82
CA MET A 51 21.51 -2.23 3.49
C MET A 51 20.24 -2.59 4.27
N SER A 52 19.36 -1.62 4.53
CA SER A 52 18.10 -1.81 5.24
C SER A 52 16.91 -1.59 4.32
N THR A 53 16.35 -0.38 4.31
CA THR A 53 15.10 -0.02 3.63
C THR A 53 15.10 -0.36 2.14
N ASP A 54 16.14 0.00 1.39
CA ASP A 54 16.19 -0.25 -0.06
C ASP A 54 16.32 -1.76 -0.35
N THR A 55 17.11 -2.49 0.44
CA THR A 55 17.18 -3.96 0.34
C THR A 55 15.84 -4.60 0.64
N ASP A 56 15.14 -4.15 1.69
CA ASP A 56 13.81 -4.65 2.06
C ASP A 56 12.79 -4.43 0.94
N ARG A 57 12.78 -3.25 0.32
CA ARG A 57 11.92 -2.96 -0.84
C ARG A 57 12.18 -3.91 -2.01
N ILE A 58 13.45 -4.19 -2.32
CA ILE A 58 13.82 -5.11 -3.39
C ILE A 58 13.37 -6.53 -3.06
N VAL A 59 13.62 -7.01 -1.83
CA VAL A 59 13.23 -8.35 -1.39
C VAL A 59 11.71 -8.53 -1.43
N ASN A 60 10.96 -7.55 -0.94
CA ASN A 60 9.50 -7.58 -0.91
C ASN A 60 8.85 -7.39 -2.29
N SER A 61 9.61 -7.02 -3.32
CA SER A 61 9.11 -6.95 -4.69
C SER A 61 9.00 -8.32 -5.38
N CYS A 62 9.71 -9.35 -4.90
CA CYS A 62 9.66 -10.67 -5.52
C CYS A 62 8.25 -11.29 -5.56
N PRO A 63 7.46 -11.30 -4.47
CA PRO A 63 6.05 -11.71 -4.54
C PRO A 63 5.22 -10.81 -5.48
N SER A 64 5.50 -9.51 -5.47
CA SER A 64 4.83 -8.54 -6.34
C SER A 64 5.08 -8.82 -7.82
N PHE A 65 6.30 -9.20 -8.19
CA PHE A 65 6.65 -9.59 -9.55
C PHE A 65 5.82 -10.79 -10.03
N HIS A 66 5.66 -11.81 -9.19
CA HIS A 66 4.81 -12.96 -9.54
C HIS A 66 3.33 -12.60 -9.63
N ALA A 67 2.85 -11.72 -8.75
CA ALA A 67 1.49 -11.22 -8.79
C ALA A 67 1.23 -10.38 -10.05
N LEU A 68 2.22 -9.67 -10.58
CA LEU A 68 2.09 -8.79 -11.75
C LEU A 68 1.59 -9.53 -13.00
N TRP A 69 2.07 -10.75 -13.24
CA TRP A 69 1.60 -11.57 -14.38
C TRP A 69 0.48 -12.52 -13.99
N SER A 70 0.44 -12.98 -12.73
CA SER A 70 -0.60 -13.88 -12.24
C SER A 70 -1.97 -13.19 -12.17
N ILE A 71 -2.04 -11.92 -11.74
CA ILE A 71 -3.30 -11.17 -11.63
C ILE A 71 -4.02 -11.05 -12.98
N PRO A 72 -3.39 -10.57 -14.08
CA PRO A 72 -4.03 -10.52 -15.40
C PRO A 72 -4.52 -11.88 -15.88
N PHE A 73 -3.74 -12.94 -15.65
CA PHE A 73 -4.12 -14.30 -16.02
C PHE A 73 -5.35 -14.77 -15.23
N GLN A 74 -5.34 -14.63 -13.91
CA GLN A 74 -6.47 -14.99 -13.04
C GLN A 74 -7.74 -14.21 -13.42
N LEU A 75 -7.61 -12.91 -13.70
CA LEU A 75 -8.72 -12.04 -14.07
C LEU A 75 -9.31 -12.49 -15.43
N SER A 76 -8.45 -12.79 -16.41
CA SER A 76 -8.87 -13.27 -17.73
C SER A 76 -9.62 -14.61 -17.66
N VAL A 77 -9.07 -15.59 -16.93
CA VAL A 77 -9.70 -16.90 -16.75
C VAL A 77 -11.03 -16.78 -16.01
N THR A 78 -11.08 -15.99 -14.94
CA THR A 78 -12.29 -15.83 -14.13
C THR A 78 -13.41 -15.13 -14.92
N LEU A 79 -13.08 -14.10 -15.70
CA LEU A 79 -14.05 -13.44 -16.58
C LEU A 79 -14.55 -14.37 -17.69
N TYR A 80 -13.67 -15.19 -18.28
CA TYR A 80 -14.06 -16.18 -19.28
C TYR A 80 -15.03 -17.21 -18.71
N LEU A 81 -14.74 -17.75 -17.53
CA LEU A 81 -15.63 -18.71 -16.85
C LEU A 81 -16.97 -18.07 -16.47
N LEU A 82 -16.95 -16.82 -16.02
CA LEU A 82 -18.17 -16.09 -15.69
C LEU A 82 -19.03 -15.85 -16.94
N TYR A 83 -18.41 -15.48 -18.06
CA TYR A 83 -19.09 -15.37 -19.36
C TYR A 83 -19.69 -16.72 -19.80
N SER A 84 -18.94 -17.81 -19.65
CA SER A 84 -19.45 -19.15 -19.98
C SER A 84 -20.62 -19.57 -19.11
N LEU A 85 -20.73 -19.05 -17.88
CA LEU A 85 -21.78 -19.42 -16.93
C LEU A 85 -23.06 -18.60 -17.09
N VAL A 86 -22.96 -17.27 -17.20
CA VAL A 86 -24.11 -16.34 -17.21
C VAL A 86 -24.26 -15.55 -18.51
N GLY A 87 -23.47 -15.87 -19.54
CA GLY A 87 -23.49 -15.20 -20.83
C GLY A 87 -23.19 -13.70 -20.69
N ILE A 88 -23.92 -12.87 -21.42
CA ILE A 88 -23.77 -11.41 -21.45
C ILE A 88 -24.20 -10.73 -20.12
N SER A 89 -24.91 -11.43 -19.24
CA SER A 89 -25.47 -10.87 -18.01
C SER A 89 -24.41 -10.33 -17.05
N PHE A 90 -23.19 -10.88 -17.07
CA PHE A 90 -22.07 -10.41 -16.24
C PHE A 90 -21.65 -8.96 -16.56
N ILE A 91 -21.95 -8.45 -17.76
CA ILE A 91 -21.60 -7.09 -18.16
C ILE A 91 -22.26 -6.06 -17.23
N ALA A 92 -23.46 -6.34 -16.70
CA ALA A 92 -24.10 -5.46 -15.72
C ALA A 92 -23.24 -5.29 -14.46
N GLY A 93 -22.65 -6.38 -13.97
CA GLY A 93 -21.70 -6.36 -12.85
C GLY A 93 -20.40 -5.63 -13.18
N VAL A 94 -19.89 -5.79 -14.40
CA VAL A 94 -18.69 -5.09 -14.88
C VAL A 94 -18.94 -3.58 -14.98
N ILE A 95 -20.08 -3.16 -15.53
CA ILE A 95 -20.47 -1.74 -15.62
C ILE A 95 -20.55 -1.12 -14.22
N PHE A 96 -21.20 -1.80 -13.27
CA PHE A 96 -21.25 -1.33 -11.88
C PHE A 96 -19.85 -1.19 -11.28
N SER A 97 -18.96 -2.15 -11.53
CA SER A 97 -17.57 -2.10 -11.06
C SER A 97 -16.82 -0.91 -11.65
N ILE A 98 -17.00 -0.61 -12.95
CA ILE A 98 -16.41 0.55 -13.62
C ILE A 98 -16.92 1.85 -12.99
N ILE A 99 -18.22 1.95 -12.68
CA ILE A 99 -18.81 3.12 -12.00
C ILE A 99 -18.27 3.30 -10.58
N LEU A 100 -17.92 2.22 -9.89
CA LEU A 100 -17.38 2.29 -8.53
C LEU A 100 -15.95 2.86 -8.49
N ILE A 101 -15.16 2.71 -9.56
CA ILE A 101 -13.79 3.25 -9.67
C ILE A 101 -13.74 4.77 -9.43
N PRO A 102 -14.48 5.64 -10.17
CA PRO A 102 -14.46 7.08 -9.92
C PRO A 102 -15.04 7.45 -8.56
N ILE A 103 -16.05 6.74 -8.06
CA ILE A 103 -16.61 6.97 -6.71
C ILE A 103 -15.53 6.75 -5.65
N ASN A 104 -14.83 5.61 -5.70
CA ASN A 104 -13.72 5.31 -4.80
C ASN A 104 -12.59 6.34 -4.91
N LYS A 105 -12.28 6.81 -6.12
CA LYS A 105 -11.29 7.87 -6.34
C LYS A 105 -11.68 9.18 -5.66
N LEU A 106 -12.94 9.60 -5.77
CA LEU A 106 -13.44 10.83 -5.13
C LEU A 106 -13.38 10.72 -3.61
N ILE A 107 -13.79 9.58 -3.04
CA ILE A 107 -13.71 9.31 -1.60
C ILE A 107 -12.24 9.33 -1.14
N ALA A 108 -11.35 8.64 -1.84
CA ALA A 108 -9.92 8.60 -1.54
C ALA A 108 -9.29 10.00 -1.56
N ASN A 109 -9.61 10.83 -2.56
CA ASN A 109 -9.15 12.22 -2.62
C ASN A 109 -9.64 13.03 -1.41
N LYS A 110 -10.89 12.82 -0.98
CA LYS A 110 -11.44 13.52 0.18
C LYS A 110 -10.81 13.05 1.49
N ILE A 111 -10.54 11.76 1.64
CA ILE A 111 -9.76 11.20 2.75
C ILE A 111 -8.37 11.84 2.79
N GLY A 112 -7.72 11.99 1.63
CA GLY A 112 -6.43 12.66 1.51
C GLY A 112 -6.47 14.10 2.03
N GLN A 113 -7.42 14.91 1.54
CA GLN A 113 -7.60 16.30 1.99
C GLN A 113 -7.84 16.42 3.51
N LEU A 114 -8.70 15.55 4.07
CA LEU A 114 -8.95 15.54 5.51
C LEU A 114 -7.73 15.07 6.31
N SER A 115 -6.95 14.15 5.75
CA SER A 115 -5.71 13.66 6.38
C SER A 115 -4.64 14.75 6.44
N THR A 116 -4.50 15.56 5.39
CA THR A 116 -3.59 16.73 5.39
C THR A 116 -3.97 17.72 6.49
N LYS A 117 -5.24 18.14 6.53
CA LYS A 117 -5.73 19.06 7.58
C LYS A 117 -5.60 18.48 9.00
N LEU A 118 -5.83 17.18 9.14
CA LEU A 118 -5.62 16.47 10.40
C LEU A 118 -4.15 16.56 10.85
N MET A 119 -3.19 16.35 9.93
CA MET A 119 -1.77 16.46 10.24
C MET A 119 -1.37 17.89 10.63
N GLU A 120 -1.87 18.91 9.93
CA GLU A 120 -1.60 20.33 10.29
C GLU A 120 -2.03 20.66 11.73
N GLN A 121 -3.23 20.22 12.14
CA GLN A 121 -3.71 20.43 13.51
C GLN A 121 -2.93 19.60 14.53
N LYS A 122 -2.57 18.36 14.17
CA LYS A 122 -1.76 17.48 15.02
C LYS A 122 -0.37 18.07 15.26
N ASP A 123 0.28 18.61 14.23
CA ASP A 123 1.60 19.24 14.33
C ASP A 123 1.54 20.50 15.18
N SER A 124 0.51 21.33 14.98
CA SER A 124 0.26 22.52 15.81
C SER A 124 0.08 22.14 17.29
N ARG A 125 -0.67 21.07 17.58
CA ARG A 125 -0.87 20.56 18.94
C ARG A 125 0.45 20.08 19.55
N VAL A 126 1.23 19.28 18.82
CA VAL A 126 2.51 18.75 19.30
C VAL A 126 3.50 19.88 19.57
N LYS A 127 3.54 20.89 18.70
CA LYS A 127 4.37 22.09 18.89
C LYS A 127 3.99 22.82 20.18
N LEU A 128 2.71 23.16 20.37
CA LEU A 128 2.25 23.88 21.56
C LEU A 128 2.52 23.09 22.85
N VAL A 129 2.24 21.78 22.85
CA VAL A 129 2.54 20.91 24.00
C VAL A 129 4.04 20.92 24.31
N THR A 130 4.90 20.89 23.29
CA THR A 130 6.36 20.94 23.46
C THR A 130 6.80 22.27 24.09
N GLU A 131 6.24 23.40 23.66
CA GLU A 131 6.50 24.72 24.22
C GLU A 131 6.06 24.82 25.69
N VAL A 132 4.87 24.31 26.01
CA VAL A 132 4.33 24.25 27.38
C VAL A 132 5.24 23.41 28.30
N LEU A 133 5.69 22.25 27.83
CA LEU A 133 6.58 21.38 28.62
C LEU A 133 7.95 22.03 28.86
N ARG A 134 8.51 22.72 27.85
CA ARG A 134 9.76 23.48 28.01
C ARG A 134 9.60 24.62 29.03
N GLY A 135 8.45 25.29 29.05
CA GLY A 135 8.14 26.41 29.94
C GLY A 135 7.44 26.06 31.25
N ILE A 136 7.35 24.77 31.62
CA ILE A 136 6.39 24.31 32.64
C ILE A 136 6.57 24.96 34.03
N LYS A 137 7.81 25.23 34.43
CA LYS A 137 8.11 25.89 35.72
C LYS A 137 7.49 27.28 35.80
N ALA A 138 7.63 28.09 34.74
CA ALA A 138 7.05 29.43 34.69
C ALA A 138 5.52 29.37 34.68
N ILE A 139 4.93 28.48 33.89
CA ILE A 139 3.48 28.31 33.79
C ILE A 139 2.87 27.96 35.17
N LYS A 140 3.54 27.09 35.93
CA LYS A 140 3.15 26.70 37.30
C LYS A 140 3.27 27.87 38.29
N LEU A 141 4.38 28.63 38.22
CA LEU A 141 4.60 29.81 39.07
C LEU A 141 3.52 30.88 38.90
N TYR A 142 3.05 31.09 37.67
CA TYR A 142 1.98 32.06 37.35
C TYR A 142 0.56 31.46 37.36
N VAL A 143 0.40 30.17 37.68
CA VAL A 143 -0.90 29.46 37.71
C VAL A 143 -1.65 29.55 36.36
N TRP A 144 -0.92 29.58 35.23
CA TRP A 144 -1.48 29.70 33.88
C TRP A 144 -1.92 28.38 33.24
N GLU A 145 -1.93 27.29 34.00
CA GLU A 145 -2.22 25.95 33.51
C GLU A 145 -3.56 25.86 32.78
N GLN A 146 -4.61 26.42 33.38
CA GLN A 146 -5.97 26.39 32.80
C GLN A 146 -6.08 27.19 31.51
N HIS A 147 -5.22 28.20 31.30
CA HIS A 147 -5.18 28.93 30.04
C HIS A 147 -4.58 28.06 28.93
N PHE A 148 -3.41 27.46 29.16
CA PHE A 148 -2.75 26.59 28.19
C PHE A 148 -3.54 25.31 27.90
N ILE A 149 -4.20 24.72 28.89
CA ILE A 149 -5.10 23.57 28.69
C ILE A 149 -6.21 23.96 27.72
N ARG A 150 -6.87 25.11 27.90
CA ARG A 150 -7.94 25.57 26.98
C ARG A 150 -7.42 25.79 25.56
N LEU A 151 -6.23 26.35 25.39
CA LEU A 151 -5.60 26.52 24.08
C LEU A 151 -5.35 25.16 23.39
N ILE A 152 -4.78 24.20 24.12
CA ILE A 152 -4.52 22.84 23.61
C ILE A 152 -5.84 22.14 23.24
N THR A 153 -6.86 22.23 24.09
CA THR A 153 -8.18 21.63 23.83
C THR A 153 -8.84 22.22 22.59
N LYS A 154 -8.75 23.54 22.36
CA LYS A 154 -9.28 24.17 21.15
C LYS A 154 -8.65 23.61 19.86
N ILE A 155 -7.34 23.35 19.86
CA ILE A 155 -6.65 22.70 18.73
C ILE A 155 -7.11 21.24 18.62
N ARG A 156 -7.24 20.54 19.75
CA ARG A 156 -7.72 19.16 19.80
C ARG A 156 -9.12 18.99 19.20
N ASP A 157 -10.03 19.93 19.44
CA ASP A 157 -11.38 19.89 18.87
C ASP A 157 -11.37 19.98 17.34
N GLN A 158 -10.49 20.81 16.77
CA GLN A 158 -10.30 20.88 15.32
C GLN A 158 -9.66 19.60 14.77
N GLU A 159 -8.65 19.05 15.46
CA GLU A 159 -8.05 17.76 15.13
C GLU A 159 -9.12 16.65 15.09
N LEU A 160 -9.97 16.58 16.11
CA LEU A 160 -11.05 15.60 16.22
C LEU A 160 -12.12 15.78 15.13
N LYS A 161 -12.43 17.02 14.73
CA LYS A 161 -13.36 17.29 13.63
C LYS A 161 -12.87 16.67 12.31
N TYR A 162 -11.61 16.89 11.95
CA TYR A 162 -11.04 16.31 10.74
C TYR A 162 -10.88 14.79 10.84
N LEU A 163 -10.50 14.29 12.02
CA LEU A 163 -10.44 12.84 12.29
C LEU A 163 -11.81 12.19 12.12
N LYS A 164 -12.88 12.78 12.66
CA LYS A 164 -14.25 12.28 12.55
C LYS A 164 -14.69 12.21 11.09
N GLY A 165 -14.46 13.27 10.31
CA GLY A 165 -14.74 13.27 8.87
C GLY A 165 -14.00 12.16 8.12
N ARG A 166 -12.69 12.00 8.40
CA ARG A 166 -11.89 10.91 7.82
C ARG A 166 -12.45 9.55 8.19
N LYS A 167 -12.84 9.33 9.45
CA LYS A 167 -13.35 8.04 9.94
C LYS A 167 -14.70 7.65 9.35
N TYR A 168 -15.59 8.61 9.09
CA TYR A 168 -16.81 8.30 8.34
C TYR A 168 -16.55 7.89 6.89
N LEU A 169 -15.57 8.52 6.23
CA LEU A 169 -15.18 8.13 4.88
C LEU A 169 -14.48 6.76 4.86
N ASP A 170 -13.61 6.47 5.85
CA ASP A 170 -13.01 5.14 6.03
C ASP A 170 -14.12 4.07 6.19
N ALA A 171 -15.13 4.35 7.02
CA ALA A 171 -16.27 3.44 7.23
C ALA A 171 -17.08 3.23 5.95
N LEU A 172 -17.29 4.29 5.16
CA LEU A 172 -17.96 4.21 3.86
C LEU A 172 -17.18 3.34 2.86
N CYS A 173 -15.85 3.44 2.83
CA CYS A 173 -15.01 2.56 2.02
C CYS A 173 -15.17 1.08 2.41
N VAL A 174 -15.15 0.78 3.72
CA VAL A 174 -15.34 -0.59 4.21
C VAL A 174 -16.74 -1.10 3.84
N TYR A 175 -17.76 -0.26 3.99
CA TYR A 175 -19.14 -0.60 3.61
C TYR A 175 -19.25 -0.92 2.11
N PHE A 176 -18.68 -0.08 1.24
CA PHE A 176 -18.66 -0.35 -0.20
C PHE A 176 -17.90 -1.64 -0.50
N TRP A 177 -16.75 -1.88 0.13
CA TRP A 177 -15.97 -3.09 -0.07
C TRP A 177 -16.76 -4.36 0.30
N ALA A 178 -17.48 -4.35 1.42
CA ALA A 178 -18.30 -5.48 1.86
C ALA A 178 -19.56 -5.69 1.00
N THR A 179 -20.16 -4.60 0.51
CA THR A 179 -21.46 -4.62 -0.19
C THR A 179 -21.32 -4.82 -1.69
N THR A 180 -20.18 -4.44 -2.29
CA THR A 180 -19.92 -4.54 -3.74
C THR A 180 -20.16 -5.95 -4.31
N PRO A 181 -19.68 -7.05 -3.70
CA PRO A 181 -19.89 -8.39 -4.26
C PRO A 181 -21.37 -8.79 -4.27
N VAL A 182 -22.12 -8.36 -3.26
CA VAL A 182 -23.56 -8.60 -3.15
C VAL A 182 -24.31 -7.84 -4.25
N VAL A 183 -24.00 -6.56 -4.44
CA VAL A 183 -24.64 -5.73 -5.48
C VAL A 183 -24.32 -6.24 -6.88
N ILE A 184 -23.06 -6.60 -7.15
CA ILE A 184 -22.65 -7.20 -8.43
C ILE A 184 -23.41 -8.50 -8.68
N SER A 185 -23.57 -9.33 -7.67
CA SER A 185 -24.32 -10.60 -7.76
C SER A 185 -25.80 -10.34 -8.08
N ILE A 186 -26.45 -9.41 -7.37
CA ILE A 186 -27.85 -9.02 -7.60
C ILE A 186 -28.03 -8.49 -9.03
N LEU A 187 -27.15 -7.60 -9.49
CA LEU A 187 -27.21 -7.05 -10.84
C LEU A 187 -27.01 -8.12 -11.90
N THR A 188 -26.03 -9.01 -11.72
CA THR A 188 -25.69 -10.07 -12.70
C THR A 188 -26.78 -11.13 -12.81
N PHE A 189 -27.27 -11.63 -11.67
CA PHE A 189 -28.33 -12.64 -11.68
C PHE A 189 -29.69 -12.02 -12.00
N GLY A 190 -29.93 -10.78 -11.59
CA GLY A 190 -31.13 -10.03 -11.95
C GLY A 190 -31.25 -9.85 -13.46
N THR A 191 -30.18 -9.42 -14.15
CA THR A 191 -30.18 -9.33 -15.61
C THR A 191 -30.29 -10.71 -16.27
N TYR A 192 -29.67 -11.74 -15.71
CA TYR A 192 -29.78 -13.11 -16.23
C TYR A 192 -31.23 -13.62 -16.25
N VAL A 193 -32.00 -13.38 -15.18
CA VAL A 193 -33.44 -13.71 -15.13
C VAL A 193 -34.27 -12.84 -16.07
N LEU A 194 -33.99 -11.53 -16.13
CA LEU A 194 -34.70 -10.62 -17.03
C LEU A 194 -34.50 -10.97 -18.51
N MET A 195 -33.37 -11.59 -18.87
CA MET A 195 -33.13 -12.14 -20.21
C MET A 195 -33.87 -13.45 -20.49
N GLY A 196 -34.71 -13.92 -19.56
CA GLY A 196 -35.54 -15.12 -19.73
C GLY A 196 -34.85 -16.43 -19.34
N ASN A 197 -33.64 -16.38 -18.78
CA ASN A 197 -32.93 -17.58 -18.35
C ASN A 197 -33.40 -18.06 -16.98
N LYS A 198 -33.36 -19.38 -16.74
CA LYS A 198 -33.71 -19.98 -15.46
C LYS A 198 -32.49 -20.00 -14.53
N LEU A 199 -32.60 -19.33 -13.39
CA LEU A 199 -31.60 -19.40 -12.34
C LEU A 199 -31.65 -20.78 -11.67
N THR A 200 -30.53 -21.51 -11.66
CA THR A 200 -30.39 -22.75 -10.88
C THR A 200 -29.44 -22.53 -9.71
N ALA A 201 -29.58 -23.31 -8.63
CA ALA A 201 -28.67 -23.25 -7.49
C ALA A 201 -27.20 -23.39 -7.92
N ALA A 202 -26.91 -24.30 -8.86
CA ALA A 202 -25.58 -24.50 -9.42
C ALA A 202 -25.01 -23.21 -10.06
N THR A 203 -25.81 -22.50 -10.86
CA THR A 203 -25.38 -21.23 -11.49
C THR A 203 -25.12 -20.12 -10.46
N VAL A 204 -25.95 -20.03 -9.41
CA VAL A 204 -25.80 -19.01 -8.37
C VAL A 204 -24.55 -19.25 -7.53
N PHE A 205 -24.39 -20.46 -6.98
CA PHE A 205 -23.23 -20.77 -6.14
C PHE A 205 -21.92 -20.66 -6.91
N THR A 206 -21.89 -21.15 -8.15
CA THR A 206 -20.70 -21.06 -9.01
C THR A 206 -20.40 -19.59 -9.38
N GLY A 207 -21.42 -18.79 -9.70
CA GLY A 207 -21.26 -17.39 -10.04
C GLY A 207 -20.76 -16.54 -8.87
N ILE A 208 -21.31 -16.74 -7.67
CA ILE A 208 -20.83 -16.06 -6.44
C ILE A 208 -19.37 -16.42 -6.16
N ALA A 209 -18.99 -17.70 -6.31
CA ALA A 209 -17.61 -18.12 -6.14
C ALA A 209 -16.66 -17.41 -7.13
N LEU A 210 -17.02 -17.36 -8.42
CA LEU A 210 -16.24 -16.66 -9.45
C LEU A 210 -16.15 -15.15 -9.18
N LEU A 211 -17.24 -14.50 -8.77
CA LEU A 211 -17.23 -13.09 -8.41
C LEU A 211 -16.30 -12.80 -7.22
N ASN A 212 -16.31 -13.66 -6.20
CA ASN A 212 -15.39 -13.53 -5.07
C ASN A 212 -13.91 -13.68 -5.46
N MET A 213 -13.62 -14.52 -6.47
CA MET A 213 -12.26 -14.67 -7.01
C MET A 213 -11.74 -13.41 -7.73
N LEU A 214 -12.61 -12.49 -8.15
CA LEU A 214 -12.21 -11.21 -8.77
C LEU A 214 -11.81 -10.13 -7.75
N ILE A 215 -12.31 -10.21 -6.51
CA ILE A 215 -12.09 -9.17 -5.49
C ILE A 215 -10.62 -9.12 -5.05
N SER A 216 -10.01 -10.28 -4.82
CA SER A 216 -8.62 -10.39 -4.36
C SER A 216 -7.63 -9.74 -5.35
N PRO A 217 -7.61 -10.09 -6.66
CA PRO A 217 -6.68 -9.49 -7.62
C PRO A 217 -6.87 -7.98 -7.77
N LEU A 218 -8.11 -7.48 -7.74
CA LEU A 218 -8.39 -6.04 -7.81
C LEU A 218 -7.81 -5.26 -6.62
N ASN A 219 -7.89 -5.82 -5.41
CA ASN A 219 -7.33 -5.19 -4.22
C ASN A 219 -5.80 -5.28 -4.17
N ALA A 220 -5.21 -6.37 -4.68
CA ALA A 220 -3.77 -6.57 -4.69
C ALA A 220 -3.06 -5.68 -5.73
N PHE A 221 -3.72 -5.35 -6.84
CA PHE A 221 -3.11 -4.67 -7.98
C PHE A 221 -2.37 -3.36 -7.63
N PRO A 222 -2.92 -2.41 -6.84
CA PRO A 222 -2.19 -1.20 -6.47
C PRO A 222 -0.93 -1.48 -5.65
N TRP A 223 -0.98 -2.45 -4.74
CA TRP A 223 0.16 -2.83 -3.90
C TRP A 223 1.29 -3.45 -4.73
N VAL A 224 0.94 -4.27 -5.72
CA VAL A 224 1.90 -4.86 -6.65
C VAL A 224 2.62 -3.78 -7.46
N LEU A 225 1.88 -2.82 -8.02
CA LEU A 225 2.48 -1.72 -8.78
C LEU A 225 3.41 -0.86 -7.92
N ASN A 226 2.96 -0.49 -6.71
CA ASN A 226 3.77 0.29 -5.79
C ASN A 226 5.04 -0.48 -5.36
N GLY A 227 4.92 -1.76 -5.00
CA GLY A 227 6.05 -2.59 -4.61
C GLY A 227 7.11 -2.69 -5.72
N MET A 228 6.69 -2.87 -6.97
CA MET A 228 7.59 -2.89 -8.13
C MET A 228 8.26 -1.54 -8.38
N ALA A 229 7.50 -0.44 -8.29
CA ALA A 229 8.04 0.91 -8.47
C ALA A 229 9.07 1.27 -7.39
N GLU A 230 8.76 0.98 -6.12
CA GLU A 230 9.67 1.22 -5.00
C GLU A 230 10.97 0.41 -5.13
N ALA A 231 10.88 -0.86 -5.53
CA ALA A 231 12.04 -1.69 -5.80
C ALA A 231 12.87 -1.16 -6.95
N TRP A 232 12.25 -0.70 -8.04
CA TRP A 232 12.95 -0.10 -9.17
C TRP A 232 13.77 1.13 -8.77
N VAL A 233 13.19 2.03 -7.95
CA VAL A 233 13.93 3.18 -7.42
C VAL A 233 15.09 2.72 -6.53
N SER A 234 14.85 1.73 -5.66
CA SER A 234 15.85 1.18 -4.74
C SER A 234 17.02 0.54 -5.49
N ILE A 235 16.75 -0.23 -6.55
CA ILE A 235 17.75 -0.81 -7.45
C ILE A 235 18.60 0.29 -8.09
N LYS A 236 17.98 1.34 -8.64
CA LYS A 236 18.72 2.47 -9.24
C LYS A 236 19.62 3.16 -8.23
N ARG A 237 19.17 3.32 -6.97
CA ARG A 237 19.98 3.93 -5.91
C ARG A 237 21.20 3.08 -5.59
N ILE A 238 21.02 1.77 -5.41
CA ILE A 238 22.12 0.82 -5.15
C ILE A 238 23.07 0.73 -6.36
N GLN A 239 22.54 0.73 -7.58
CA GLN A 239 23.35 0.72 -8.80
C GLN A 239 24.29 1.93 -8.89
N ARG A 240 23.85 3.12 -8.46
CA ARG A 240 24.74 4.30 -8.38
C ARG A 240 25.93 4.09 -7.45
N LEU A 241 25.73 3.39 -6.33
CA LEU A 241 26.84 3.00 -5.43
C LEU A 241 27.75 1.97 -6.12
N MET A 242 27.17 0.95 -6.76
CA MET A 242 27.93 -0.10 -7.44
C MET A 242 28.79 0.42 -8.60
N ASN A 243 28.39 1.51 -9.25
CA ASN A 243 29.11 2.16 -10.35
C ASN A 243 30.26 3.07 -9.90
N VAL A 244 30.47 3.31 -8.60
CA VAL A 244 31.61 4.10 -8.12
C VAL A 244 32.90 3.32 -8.39
N SER A 245 33.92 3.98 -8.94
CA SER A 245 35.22 3.34 -9.19
C SER A 245 35.82 2.78 -7.90
N ASN A 246 36.29 1.54 -7.96
CA ASN A 246 37.02 0.94 -6.84
C ASN A 246 38.35 1.66 -6.62
N LEU A 247 38.89 1.53 -5.42
CA LEU A 247 40.29 1.87 -5.17
C LEU A 247 41.15 0.97 -6.08
N ILE A 248 41.83 1.57 -7.06
CA ILE A 248 42.90 0.87 -7.76
C ILE A 248 44.03 0.79 -6.74
N PHE A 249 44.19 -0.36 -6.09
CA PHE A 249 45.49 -0.68 -5.52
C PHE A 249 46.45 -0.84 -6.69
N LEU A 250 47.14 0.25 -7.04
CA LEU A 250 48.41 0.18 -7.75
C LEU A 250 49.38 -0.56 -6.83
N PHE A 251 49.32 -1.89 -6.82
CA PHE A 251 50.44 -2.70 -6.41
C PHE A 251 51.48 -2.58 -7.53
N PHE A 252 52.45 -1.69 -7.30
CA PHE A 252 53.80 -1.86 -7.84
C PHE A 252 54.46 -3.05 -7.13
#